data_AF-A0A935SQN6-F1
#
_entry.id   AF-A0A935SQN6-F1
#
_cell.length_a   1.000
_cell.length_b   1.000
_cell.length_c   1.000
_cell.angle_alpha   90.00
_cell.angle_beta   90.00
_cell.angle_gamma   90.00
#
_symmetry.space_group_name_H-M   'P 1'
#
loop_
_entity.id
_entity.type
_entity.pdbx_description
1 polymer ?
#
loop_
_entity_poly.entity_id
_entity_poly.type
_entity_poly.pdbx_seq_one_letter_code
_entity_poly.pdbx_strand_id
1 'polypeptide(L)'
;MAIGMTLTGLSFLVLYFGATIGEGMTKSAEQLAAGEFRINERVLKNLGNSGIAPDVLAKIQNAKIPDGETTIVQECPPNKTCKNSVFGVKFAAKDGVSGEQQLVAAINAVAPGEGDKNKAAFVQSSYLFRVSPIWLILAYAIVTLGELMLSPMGLSLVSKVAPISKRGLLMGGWFVATAIGNKLTMIGIYWDIWLQSSFFLLLACMALVMAVVLFAILKPLKKAMPGV
;
A
#
# COMPACT_ATOMS: atom_id res chain seq x y z
N MET A 1 -3.66 -27.07 -3.56
CA MET A 1 -4.45 -25.94 -4.10
C MET A 1 -5.16 -25.13 -3.01
N ALA A 2 -6.14 -25.67 -2.28
CA ALA A 2 -6.84 -24.91 -1.22
C ALA A 2 -5.90 -24.40 -0.10
N ILE A 3 -4.93 -25.23 0.32
CA ILE A 3 -3.89 -24.84 1.29
C ILE A 3 -3.03 -23.67 0.79
N GLY A 4 -2.71 -23.65 -0.52
CA GLY A 4 -1.94 -22.55 -1.11
C GLY A 4 -2.71 -21.23 -1.07
N MET A 5 -4.02 -21.25 -1.37
CA MET A 5 -4.88 -20.06 -1.26
C MET A 5 -5.04 -19.56 0.18
N THR A 6 -5.07 -20.47 1.16
CA THR A 6 -5.08 -20.07 2.58
C THR A 6 -3.76 -19.42 3.01
N LEU A 7 -2.62 -19.90 2.51
CA LEU A 7 -1.32 -19.27 2.76
C LEU A 7 -1.24 -17.89 2.11
N THR A 8 -1.74 -17.74 0.89
CA THR A 8 -1.85 -16.42 0.24
C THR A 8 -2.71 -15.46 1.07
N GLY A 9 -3.89 -15.90 1.55
CA GLY A 9 -4.71 -15.11 2.47
C GLY A 9 -3.99 -14.74 3.77
N LEU A 10 -3.25 -15.68 4.36
CA LEU A 10 -2.45 -15.45 5.57
C LEU A 10 -1.36 -14.40 5.35
N SER A 11 -0.69 -14.39 4.19
CA SER A 11 0.33 -13.38 3.87
C SER A 11 -0.25 -11.96 3.86
N PHE A 12 -1.46 -11.78 3.30
CA PHE A 12 -2.17 -10.50 3.34
C PHE A 12 -2.63 -10.13 4.74
N LEU A 13 -3.00 -11.09 5.59
CA LEU A 13 -3.27 -10.82 7.01
C LEU A 13 -2.01 -10.37 7.77
N VAL A 14 -0.86 -10.96 7.49
CA VAL A 14 0.43 -10.51 8.06
C VAL A 14 0.72 -9.05 7.67
N LEU A 15 0.47 -8.69 6.41
CA LEU A 15 0.58 -7.31 5.95
C LEU A 15 -0.47 -6.39 6.57
N TYR A 16 -1.69 -6.86 6.79
CA TYR A 16 -2.74 -6.13 7.50
C TYR A 16 -2.31 -5.77 8.93
N PHE A 17 -1.77 -6.72 9.68
CA PHE A 17 -1.27 -6.46 11.03
C PHE A 17 -0.06 -5.52 11.01
N GLY A 18 0.90 -5.74 10.10
CA GLY A 18 2.03 -4.83 9.92
C GLY A 18 1.60 -3.41 9.60
N ALA A 19 0.60 -3.25 8.72
CA ALA A 19 0.03 -1.95 8.36
C ALA A 19 -0.73 -1.32 9.52
N THR A 20 -1.53 -2.09 10.27
CA THR A 20 -2.31 -1.58 11.41
C THR A 20 -1.38 -1.10 12.53
N ILE A 21 -0.29 -1.83 12.80
CA ILE A 21 0.74 -1.40 13.74
C ILE A 21 1.40 -0.12 13.23
N GLY A 22 1.78 -0.06 11.94
CA GLY A 22 2.36 1.13 11.33
C GLY A 22 1.45 2.37 11.37
N GLU A 23 0.14 2.19 11.20
CA GLU A 23 -0.88 3.25 11.29
C GLU A 23 -1.15 3.67 12.74
N GLY A 24 -1.03 2.75 13.69
CA GLY A 24 -1.29 2.97 15.11
C GLY A 24 -0.12 3.54 15.93
N MET A 25 1.09 3.59 15.38
CA MET A 25 2.23 4.15 16.09
C MET A 25 2.11 5.68 16.22
N THR A 26 1.87 6.15 17.43
CA THR A 26 1.94 7.57 17.77
C THR A 26 3.38 8.06 17.69
N LYS A 27 3.56 9.23 17.08
CA LYS A 27 4.88 9.81 16.80
C LYS A 27 5.62 10.14 18.09
N SER A 28 6.81 9.58 18.29
CA SER A 28 7.71 10.01 19.36
C SER A 28 8.17 11.45 19.08
N ALA A 29 8.26 12.29 20.11
CA ALA A 29 8.71 13.68 20.02
C ALA A 29 10.07 13.82 19.31
N GLU A 30 10.93 12.82 19.44
CA GLU A 30 12.24 12.74 18.78
C GLU A 30 12.15 12.54 17.26
N GLN A 31 11.14 11.80 16.77
CA GLN A 31 10.93 11.55 15.34
C GLN A 31 10.29 12.76 14.64
N LEU A 32 9.46 13.51 15.37
CA LEU A 32 8.93 14.81 14.96
C LEU A 32 10.02 15.89 14.93
N ALA A 33 10.91 15.88 15.93
CA ALA A 33 12.07 16.74 15.95
C ALA A 33 13.04 16.42 14.79
N ALA A 34 13.28 15.14 14.50
CA ALA A 34 14.17 14.68 13.42
C ALA A 34 13.64 14.94 12.00
N GLY A 35 12.34 15.18 11.84
CA GLY A 35 11.80 15.56 10.54
C GLY A 35 11.47 14.42 9.58
N GLU A 36 11.34 13.20 10.09
CA GLU A 36 11.07 11.99 9.29
C GLU A 36 9.59 11.83 8.92
N PHE A 37 8.88 12.94 8.70
CA PHE A 37 7.49 12.92 8.25
C PHE A 37 7.39 13.50 6.84
N ARG A 38 6.35 13.10 6.14
CA ARG A 38 6.11 13.52 4.76
C ARG A 38 4.63 13.84 4.58
N ILE A 39 4.30 14.57 3.51
CA ILE A 39 2.93 14.97 3.13
C ILE A 39 2.58 14.40 1.75
N ASN A 40 1.42 13.75 1.65
CA ASN A 40 0.88 13.07 0.45
C ASN A 40 -0.56 13.54 0.21
N GLU A 41 -1.16 13.15 -0.90
CA GLU A 41 -2.52 13.55 -1.29
C GLU A 41 -3.59 13.13 -0.25
N ARG A 42 -3.36 12.00 0.42
CA ARG A 42 -4.19 11.53 1.54
C ARG A 42 -4.20 12.50 2.72
N VAL A 43 -3.05 13.10 3.03
CA VAL A 43 -2.89 14.08 4.11
C VAL A 43 -3.75 15.30 3.82
N LEU A 44 -3.69 15.81 2.58
CA LEU A 44 -4.50 16.94 2.12
C LEU A 44 -6.00 16.61 2.13
N LYS A 45 -6.39 15.42 1.69
CA LYS A 45 -7.78 14.98 1.77
C LYS A 45 -8.29 14.92 3.22
N ASN A 46 -7.46 14.42 4.15
CA ASN A 46 -7.78 14.39 5.57
C ASN A 46 -7.86 15.80 6.16
N LEU A 47 -6.99 16.73 5.75
CA LEU A 47 -7.01 18.13 6.16
C LEU A 47 -8.28 18.86 5.68
N GLY A 48 -8.76 18.54 4.48
CA GLY A 48 -10.03 19.08 3.96
C GLY A 48 -11.23 18.59 4.78
N ASN A 49 -11.21 17.32 5.20
CA ASN A 49 -12.21 16.76 6.10
C ASN A 49 -12.12 17.33 7.53
N SER A 50 -10.95 17.84 7.93
CA SER A 50 -10.74 18.51 9.22
C SER A 50 -11.14 19.99 9.22
N GLY A 51 -11.75 20.50 8.14
CA GLY A 51 -12.32 21.85 8.06
C GLY A 51 -11.37 22.94 7.54
N ILE A 52 -10.22 22.58 6.97
CA ILE A 52 -9.34 23.56 6.30
C ILE A 52 -9.94 23.91 4.93
N ALA A 53 -9.98 25.21 4.62
CA ALA A 53 -10.62 25.72 3.42
C ALA A 53 -9.96 25.18 2.12
N PRO A 54 -10.76 24.81 1.10
CA PRO A 54 -10.25 24.16 -0.11
C PRO A 54 -9.30 25.05 -0.93
N ASP A 55 -9.34 26.36 -0.76
CA ASP A 55 -8.41 27.32 -1.39
C ASP A 55 -6.99 27.23 -0.80
N VAL A 56 -6.88 26.99 0.51
CA VAL A 56 -5.60 26.72 1.19
C VAL A 56 -5.02 25.38 0.72
N LEU A 57 -5.86 24.34 0.65
CA LEU A 57 -5.44 23.03 0.16
C LEU A 57 -4.97 23.10 -1.30
N ALA A 58 -5.68 23.82 -2.15
CA ALA A 58 -5.28 24.03 -3.54
C ALA A 58 -3.96 24.82 -3.64
N LYS A 59 -3.70 25.78 -2.74
CA LYS A 59 -2.41 26.49 -2.67
C LYS A 59 -1.28 25.58 -2.22
N ILE A 60 -1.50 24.74 -1.20
CA ILE A 60 -0.49 23.74 -0.75
C ILE A 60 -0.24 22.68 -1.83
N GLN A 61 -1.29 22.28 -2.57
CA GLN A 61 -1.20 21.31 -3.66
C GLN A 61 -0.49 21.84 -4.89
N ASN A 62 -0.67 23.13 -5.21
CA ASN A 62 -0.07 23.79 -6.37
C ASN A 62 1.17 24.62 -6.03
N ALA A 63 1.63 24.60 -4.78
CA ALA A 63 2.82 25.32 -4.35
C ALA A 63 4.07 24.75 -5.04
N LYS A 64 4.47 25.42 -6.13
CA LYS A 64 5.84 25.32 -6.66
C LYS A 64 6.73 26.19 -5.78
N ILE A 65 7.66 25.55 -5.08
CA ILE A 65 8.74 26.25 -4.37
C ILE A 65 9.56 27.00 -5.44
N PRO A 66 9.76 28.32 -5.33
CA PRO A 66 10.66 29.05 -6.21
C PRO A 66 12.10 28.55 -5.98
N ASP A 67 12.83 28.25 -7.05
CA ASP A 67 14.24 27.91 -6.98
C ASP A 67 15.01 29.11 -6.37
N GLY A 68 15.39 29.02 -5.09
CA GLY A 68 16.22 30.05 -4.45
C GLY A 68 16.14 30.23 -2.94
N GLU A 69 15.15 29.68 -2.23
CA GLU A 69 15.08 29.87 -0.76
C GLU A 69 14.98 28.53 -0.02
N THR A 70 16.17 27.98 0.23
CA THR A 70 16.44 26.76 0.99
C THR A 70 16.03 26.90 2.46
N THR A 71 14.78 26.54 2.80
CA THR A 71 14.40 26.21 4.19
C THR A 71 13.80 24.81 4.35
N ILE A 72 13.76 24.03 3.28
CA ILE A 72 13.34 22.62 3.28
C ILE A 72 14.45 21.78 2.67
N VAL A 73 15.02 20.88 3.49
CA VAL A 73 16.08 19.96 3.09
C VAL A 73 15.52 18.94 2.11
N GLN A 74 15.60 19.27 0.83
CA GLN A 74 15.23 18.40 -0.28
C GLN A 74 16.34 17.35 -0.50
N GLU A 75 16.28 16.21 0.17
CA GLU A 75 17.05 15.04 -0.25
C GLU A 75 16.38 14.40 -1.47
N CYS A 76 16.80 14.83 -2.66
CA CYS A 76 16.47 14.18 -3.93
C CYS A 76 17.60 13.24 -4.37
N PRO A 77 17.31 12.00 -4.80
CA PRO A 77 18.31 11.12 -5.39
C PRO A 77 18.91 11.77 -6.65
N PRO A 78 20.21 11.56 -6.94
CA PRO A 78 20.99 12.37 -7.91
C PRO A 78 20.55 12.26 -9.38
N ASN A 79 19.43 11.60 -9.69
CA ASN A 79 19.03 11.34 -11.08
C ASN A 79 17.49 11.28 -11.30
N LYS A 80 16.70 12.03 -10.52
CA LYS A 80 15.26 12.23 -10.79
C LYS A 80 14.88 13.69 -10.63
N THR A 81 14.16 14.22 -11.62
CA THR A 81 13.55 15.56 -11.57
C THR A 81 12.46 15.57 -10.51
N CYS A 82 12.72 16.22 -9.38
CA CYS A 82 11.74 16.40 -8.32
C CYS A 82 10.73 17.46 -8.78
N LYS A 83 9.46 17.07 -8.95
CA LYS A 83 8.38 18.03 -9.22
C LYS A 83 8.23 18.94 -8.00
N ASN A 84 8.49 20.23 -8.16
CA ASN A 84 8.35 21.29 -7.16
C ASN A 84 6.96 21.23 -6.50
N SER A 85 6.88 20.56 -5.36
CA SER A 85 5.66 20.41 -4.58
C SER A 85 6.04 20.13 -3.13
N VAL A 86 5.24 20.63 -2.18
CA VAL A 86 5.30 20.28 -0.73
C VAL A 86 5.07 18.78 -0.50
N PHE A 87 4.72 18.06 -1.56
CA PHE A 87 4.51 16.63 -1.62
C PHE A 87 5.81 15.83 -1.57
N GLY A 88 5.83 14.82 -0.69
CA GLY A 88 6.90 13.83 -0.65
C GLY A 88 8.24 14.32 -0.13
N VAL A 89 8.36 15.59 0.27
CA VAL A 89 9.56 16.19 0.88
C VAL A 89 9.65 15.74 2.35
N LYS A 90 10.86 15.34 2.77
CA LYS A 90 11.18 15.12 4.18
C LYS A 90 11.57 16.47 4.79
N PHE A 91 10.96 16.84 5.90
CA PHE A 91 11.26 18.11 6.59
C PHE A 91 12.32 17.87 7.66
N ALA A 92 13.55 17.54 7.26
CA ALA A 92 14.63 17.20 8.20
C ALA A 92 15.06 18.39 9.07
N ALA A 93 15.32 18.15 10.36
CA ALA A 93 15.88 19.15 11.26
C ALA A 93 17.12 19.81 10.64
N LYS A 94 17.15 21.13 10.62
CA LYS A 94 18.26 21.95 10.11
C LYS A 94 18.48 23.11 11.07
N ASP A 95 19.74 23.39 11.38
CA ASP A 95 20.17 24.58 12.14
C ASP A 95 19.47 24.77 13.50
N GLY A 96 19.22 23.68 14.24
CA GLY A 96 18.62 23.72 15.58
C GLY A 96 17.11 23.95 15.63
N VAL A 97 16.44 24.00 14.46
CA VAL A 97 14.99 24.16 14.33
C VAL A 97 14.33 22.78 14.12
N SER A 98 13.32 22.48 14.94
CA SER A 98 12.58 21.20 14.91
C SER A 98 11.87 21.01 13.56
N GLY A 99 11.79 19.78 13.05
CA GLY A 99 11.06 19.48 11.80
C GLY A 99 9.63 20.01 11.81
N GLU A 100 8.94 19.98 12.95
CA GLU A 100 7.60 20.59 13.12
C GLU A 100 7.57 22.09 12.80
N GLN A 101 8.58 22.83 13.23
CA GLN A 101 8.67 24.28 13.00
C GLN A 101 8.95 24.58 11.53
N GLN A 102 9.72 23.73 10.85
CA GLN A 102 9.92 23.84 9.40
C GLN A 102 8.65 23.53 8.62
N LEU A 103 7.84 22.56 9.08
CA LEU A 103 6.55 22.28 8.47
C LEU A 103 5.61 23.50 8.59
N VAL A 104 5.51 24.08 9.78
CA VAL A 104 4.69 25.27 10.02
C VAL A 104 5.19 26.46 9.20
N ALA A 105 6.50 26.68 9.14
CA ALA A 105 7.11 27.73 8.32
C ALA A 105 6.84 27.53 6.82
N ALA A 106 6.96 26.30 6.31
CA ALA A 106 6.67 25.98 4.91
C ALA A 106 5.19 26.18 4.57
N ILE A 107 4.27 25.85 5.48
CA ILE A 107 2.84 26.10 5.28
C ILE A 107 2.56 27.61 5.32
N ASN A 108 3.15 28.34 6.27
CA ASN A 108 2.98 29.78 6.39
C ASN A 108 3.55 30.57 5.20
N ALA A 109 4.60 30.05 4.55
CA ALA A 109 5.14 30.63 3.31
C ALA A 109 4.15 30.54 2.13
N VAL A 110 3.26 29.55 2.13
CA VAL A 110 2.24 29.33 1.09
C VAL A 110 0.88 29.93 1.48
N ALA A 111 0.53 29.87 2.76
CA ALA A 111 -0.72 30.33 3.35
C ALA A 111 -0.42 31.02 4.70
N PRO A 112 -0.26 32.37 4.72
CA PRO A 112 0.17 33.10 5.90
C PRO A 112 -0.75 32.90 7.11
N GLY A 113 -0.20 32.44 8.23
CA GLY A 113 -0.90 32.28 9.52
C GLY A 113 -1.74 31.00 9.64
N GLU A 114 -1.79 30.17 8.59
CA GLU A 114 -2.56 28.93 8.59
C GLU A 114 -1.79 27.76 9.22
N GLY A 115 -0.46 27.77 9.10
CA GLY A 115 0.42 26.78 9.71
C GLY A 115 0.38 26.85 11.24
N ASP A 116 0.29 28.05 11.81
CA ASP A 116 0.21 28.25 13.27
C ASP A 116 -1.15 27.86 13.83
N LYS A 117 -2.24 28.21 13.12
CA LYS A 117 -3.62 27.89 13.55
C LYS A 117 -3.91 26.40 13.49
N ASN A 118 -3.44 25.72 12.46
CA ASN A 118 -3.76 24.31 12.19
C ASN A 118 -2.58 23.36 12.42
N LYS A 119 -1.58 23.78 13.20
CA LYS A 119 -0.37 23.00 13.52
C LYS A 119 -0.70 21.54 13.90
N ALA A 120 -1.64 21.35 14.83
CA ALA A 120 -2.03 20.02 15.30
C ALA A 120 -2.59 19.14 14.18
N ALA A 121 -3.41 19.71 13.28
CA ALA A 121 -4.00 18.99 12.15
C ALA A 121 -2.93 18.56 11.14
N PHE A 122 -1.96 19.42 10.82
CA PHE A 122 -0.85 19.10 9.92
C PHE A 122 0.13 18.10 10.51
N VAL A 123 0.46 18.26 11.79
CA VAL A 123 1.32 17.32 12.51
C VAL A 123 0.65 15.96 12.66
N GLN A 124 -0.65 15.89 12.95
CA GLN A 124 -1.38 14.63 13.05
C GLN A 124 -1.57 13.96 11.68
N SER A 125 -1.79 14.75 10.62
CA SER A 125 -2.06 14.21 9.28
C SER A 125 -0.78 13.81 8.53
N SER A 126 0.39 14.36 8.88
CA SER A 126 1.67 13.95 8.28
C SER A 126 1.93 12.45 8.48
N TYR A 127 2.44 11.74 7.47
CA TYR A 127 2.61 10.30 7.59
C TYR A 127 4.01 9.92 8.09
N LEU A 128 4.06 8.96 9.03
CA LEU A 128 5.29 8.35 9.53
C LEU A 128 5.11 6.83 9.46
N PHE A 129 4.96 6.30 8.25
CA PHE A 129 4.86 4.85 8.02
C PHE A 129 6.24 4.21 8.18
N ARG A 130 6.64 3.97 9.42
CA ARG A 130 7.82 3.17 9.74
C ARG A 130 7.35 1.82 10.25
N VAL A 131 7.38 0.81 9.39
CA VAL A 131 7.16 -0.58 9.81
C VAL A 131 8.46 -1.33 9.64
N SER A 132 8.73 -2.28 10.55
CA SER A 132 9.92 -3.12 10.42
C SER A 132 9.88 -3.89 9.08
N PRO A 133 10.99 -3.95 8.32
CA PRO A 133 11.06 -4.70 7.06
C PRO A 133 10.72 -6.19 7.20
N ILE A 134 10.79 -6.72 8.42
CA ILE A 134 10.47 -8.12 8.74
C ILE A 134 9.06 -8.51 8.31
N TRP A 135 8.09 -7.59 8.39
CA TRP A 135 6.70 -7.84 8.00
C TRP A 135 6.57 -8.16 6.51
N LEU A 136 7.33 -7.44 5.66
CA LEU A 136 7.39 -7.70 4.24
C LEU A 136 8.07 -9.04 3.97
N ILE A 137 9.22 -9.29 4.61
CA ILE A 137 9.97 -10.55 4.42
C ILE A 137 9.08 -11.76 4.76
N LEU A 138 8.36 -11.72 5.88
CA LEU A 138 7.45 -12.79 6.29
C LEU A 138 6.28 -12.97 5.32
N ALA A 139 5.64 -11.87 4.89
CA ALA A 139 4.55 -11.95 3.93
C ALA A 139 5.01 -12.55 2.59
N TYR A 140 6.16 -12.11 2.08
CA TYR A 140 6.76 -12.65 0.85
C TYR A 140 7.15 -14.13 0.99
N ALA A 141 7.68 -14.54 2.15
CA ALA A 141 7.98 -15.94 2.40
C ALA A 141 6.71 -16.81 2.37
N ILE A 142 5.64 -16.37 3.05
CA ILE A 142 4.37 -17.11 3.12
C ILE A 142 3.68 -17.18 1.75
N VAL A 143 3.62 -16.07 0.99
CA VAL A 143 2.99 -16.08 -0.33
C VAL A 143 3.75 -16.96 -1.31
N THR A 144 5.09 -16.95 -1.25
CA THR A 144 5.95 -17.82 -2.09
C THR A 144 5.68 -19.29 -1.79
N LEU A 145 5.55 -19.67 -0.51
CA LEU A 145 5.15 -21.03 -0.14
C LEU A 145 3.75 -21.37 -0.69
N GLY A 146 2.82 -20.43 -0.64
CA GLY A 146 1.49 -20.59 -1.24
C GLY A 146 1.54 -20.84 -2.75
N GLU A 147 2.36 -20.07 -3.48
CA GLU A 147 2.55 -20.21 -4.93
C GLU A 147 3.23 -21.52 -5.32
N LEU A 148 4.21 -21.97 -4.53
CA LEU A 148 4.86 -23.27 -4.71
C LEU A 148 3.87 -24.44 -4.57
N MET A 149 2.81 -24.29 -3.77
CA MET A 149 1.75 -25.29 -3.64
C MET A 149 0.64 -25.16 -4.71
N LEU A 150 0.54 -24.01 -5.36
CA LEU A 150 -0.49 -23.71 -6.37
C LEU A 150 -0.01 -24.07 -7.79
N SER A 151 1.17 -23.62 -8.18
CA SER A 151 1.67 -23.73 -9.56
C SER A 151 1.85 -25.17 -10.07
N PRO A 152 2.51 -26.11 -9.35
CA PRO A 152 2.66 -27.49 -9.84
C PRO A 152 1.33 -28.25 -9.78
N MET A 153 0.46 -27.95 -8.82
CA MET A 153 -0.80 -28.65 -8.64
C MET A 153 -1.85 -28.21 -9.67
N GLY A 154 -1.87 -26.92 -10.04
CA GLY A 154 -2.79 -26.38 -11.03
C GLY A 154 -2.59 -26.99 -12.42
N LEU A 155 -1.36 -26.96 -12.93
CA LEU A 155 -1.03 -27.55 -14.24
C LEU A 155 -1.23 -29.08 -14.28
N SER A 156 -0.90 -29.77 -13.18
CA SER A 156 -1.14 -31.22 -13.04
C SER A 156 -2.64 -31.56 -13.09
N LEU A 157 -3.49 -30.76 -12.46
CA LEU A 157 -4.94 -30.95 -12.48
C LEU A 157 -5.52 -30.71 -13.88
N VAL A 158 -5.10 -29.63 -14.56
CA VAL A 158 -5.56 -29.31 -15.92
C VAL A 158 -5.19 -30.42 -16.90
N SER A 159 -3.98 -30.98 -16.80
CA SER A 159 -3.54 -32.08 -17.67
C SER A 159 -4.22 -33.42 -17.37
N LYS A 160 -4.54 -33.73 -16.10
CA LYS A 160 -5.21 -34.99 -15.70
C LYS A 160 -6.72 -34.99 -15.96
N VAL A 161 -7.39 -33.86 -15.76
CA VAL A 161 -8.84 -33.73 -15.96
C VAL A 161 -9.20 -33.52 -17.44
N ALA A 162 -8.23 -33.12 -18.26
CA ALA A 162 -8.48 -32.83 -19.67
C ALA A 162 -8.67 -34.09 -20.54
N PRO A 163 -9.79 -34.23 -21.28
CA PRO A 163 -9.94 -35.28 -22.28
C PRO A 163 -8.93 -35.08 -23.42
N ILE A 164 -8.39 -36.19 -23.94
CA ILE A 164 -7.25 -36.22 -24.88
C ILE A 164 -7.44 -35.25 -26.07
N SER A 165 -8.64 -35.15 -26.60
CA SER A 165 -8.97 -34.29 -27.75
C SER A 165 -9.03 -32.79 -27.44
N LYS A 166 -9.21 -32.38 -26.17
CA LYS A 166 -9.38 -30.96 -25.77
C LYS A 166 -8.30 -30.45 -24.82
N ARG A 167 -7.18 -31.17 -24.67
CA ARG A 167 -6.06 -30.78 -23.78
C ARG A 167 -5.51 -29.39 -24.09
N GLY A 168 -5.36 -29.04 -25.38
CA GLY A 168 -4.89 -27.71 -25.79
C GLY A 168 -5.83 -26.58 -25.35
N LEU A 169 -7.14 -26.78 -25.43
CA LEU A 169 -8.14 -25.78 -25.03
C LEU A 169 -8.13 -25.55 -23.51
N LEU A 170 -8.01 -26.61 -22.72
CA LEU A 170 -7.98 -26.49 -21.25
C LEU A 170 -6.68 -25.89 -20.73
N MET A 171 -5.54 -26.17 -21.38
CA MET A 171 -4.29 -25.44 -21.11
C MET A 171 -4.38 -23.97 -21.52
N GLY A 172 -5.04 -23.66 -22.65
CA GLY A 172 -5.37 -22.28 -23.01
C GLY A 172 -6.22 -21.58 -21.94
N GLY A 173 -7.20 -22.30 -21.38
CA GLY A 173 -8.04 -21.82 -20.28
C GLY A 173 -7.24 -21.46 -19.02
N TRP A 174 -6.21 -22.24 -18.68
CA TRP A 174 -5.28 -21.91 -17.58
C TRP A 174 -4.56 -20.58 -17.82
N PHE A 175 -4.02 -20.35 -19.02
CA PHE A 175 -3.35 -19.08 -19.35
C PHE A 175 -4.31 -17.89 -19.40
N VAL A 176 -5.52 -18.08 -19.90
CA VAL A 176 -6.57 -17.03 -19.89
C VAL A 176 -6.94 -16.66 -18.46
N ALA A 177 -7.08 -17.63 -17.55
CA ALA A 177 -7.33 -17.35 -16.14
C ALA A 177 -6.21 -16.51 -15.51
N THR A 178 -4.94 -16.82 -15.81
CA THR A 178 -3.79 -16.02 -15.37
C THR A 178 -3.80 -14.61 -15.96
N ALA A 179 -4.16 -14.45 -17.24
CA ALA A 179 -4.27 -13.13 -17.87
C ALA A 179 -5.35 -12.26 -17.22
N ILE A 180 -6.51 -12.85 -16.91
CA ILE A 180 -7.59 -12.16 -16.18
C ILE A 180 -7.12 -11.79 -14.76
N GLY A 181 -6.44 -12.69 -14.06
CA GLY A 181 -5.84 -12.42 -12.75
C GLY A 181 -4.88 -11.22 -12.79
N ASN A 182 -4.01 -11.17 -13.80
CA ASN A 182 -3.11 -10.03 -14.01
C ASN A 182 -3.88 -8.73 -14.31
N LYS A 183 -4.98 -8.77 -15.06
CA LYS A 183 -5.83 -7.59 -15.29
C LYS A 183 -6.47 -7.08 -13.99
N LEU A 184 -6.83 -7.97 -13.08
CA LEU A 184 -7.44 -7.61 -11.78
C LEU A 184 -6.46 -6.91 -10.83
N THR A 185 -5.14 -6.96 -11.08
CA THR A 185 -4.15 -6.19 -10.32
C THR A 185 -4.37 -4.67 -10.42
N MET A 186 -5.18 -4.21 -11.38
CA MET A 186 -5.66 -2.82 -11.48
C MET A 186 -6.36 -2.30 -10.22
N ILE A 187 -6.80 -3.19 -9.31
CA ILE A 187 -7.31 -2.77 -7.99
C ILE A 187 -6.27 -1.99 -7.17
N GLY A 188 -4.99 -2.04 -7.53
CA GLY A 188 -3.92 -1.23 -6.94
C GLY A 188 -4.13 0.29 -7.03
N ILE A 189 -5.04 0.79 -7.88
CA ILE A 189 -5.41 2.22 -7.93
C ILE A 189 -5.97 2.71 -6.57
N TYR A 190 -6.60 1.82 -5.79
CA TYR A 190 -7.16 2.18 -4.49
C TYR A 190 -6.10 2.34 -3.39
N TRP A 191 -4.84 2.01 -3.65
CA TRP A 191 -3.75 2.10 -2.68
C TRP A 191 -3.58 3.50 -2.09
N ASP A 192 -3.66 4.55 -2.91
CA ASP A 192 -3.48 5.93 -2.46
C ASP A 192 -4.74 6.50 -1.79
N ILE A 193 -5.91 5.99 -2.17
CA ILE A 193 -7.22 6.49 -1.75
C ILE A 193 -7.64 5.91 -0.39
N TRP A 194 -7.33 4.64 -0.11
CA TRP A 194 -7.80 3.90 1.07
C TRP A 194 -6.69 3.69 2.11
N LEU A 195 -7.08 3.51 3.38
CA LEU A 195 -6.15 3.08 4.42
C LEU A 195 -5.41 1.80 4.00
N GLN A 196 -4.12 1.74 4.31
CA GLN A 196 -3.26 0.67 3.84
C GLN A 196 -3.70 -0.66 4.43
N SER A 197 -4.10 -0.64 5.71
CA SER A 197 -4.68 -1.79 6.40
C SER A 197 -5.95 -2.27 5.69
N SER A 198 -6.88 -1.38 5.35
CA SER A 198 -8.14 -1.74 4.67
C SER A 198 -7.90 -2.39 3.30
N PHE A 199 -6.87 -1.96 2.57
CA PHE A 199 -6.49 -2.56 1.29
C PHE A 199 -6.01 -4.02 1.47
N PHE A 200 -5.10 -4.28 2.41
CA PHE A 200 -4.64 -5.65 2.67
C PHE A 200 -5.73 -6.55 3.25
N LEU A 201 -6.64 -6.00 4.06
CA LEU A 201 -7.79 -6.74 4.58
C LEU A 201 -8.73 -7.20 3.46
N LEU A 202 -9.02 -6.33 2.49
CA LEU A 202 -9.83 -6.69 1.32
C LEU A 202 -9.21 -7.86 0.54
N LEU A 203 -7.91 -7.79 0.25
CA LEU A 203 -7.19 -8.85 -0.45
C LEU A 203 -7.17 -10.17 0.35
N ALA A 204 -6.98 -10.09 1.67
CA ALA A 204 -7.05 -11.25 2.56
C ALA A 204 -8.45 -11.89 2.52
N CYS A 205 -9.52 -11.10 2.63
CA CYS A 205 -10.89 -11.59 2.56
C CYS A 205 -11.17 -12.26 1.21
N MET A 206 -10.80 -11.64 0.09
CA MET A 206 -10.99 -12.23 -1.24
C MET A 206 -10.26 -13.58 -1.38
N ALA A 207 -9.01 -13.66 -0.91
CA ALA A 207 -8.23 -14.90 -0.94
C ALA A 207 -8.85 -16.00 -0.07
N LEU A 208 -9.34 -15.67 1.12
CA LEU A 208 -10.00 -16.61 2.03
C LEU A 208 -11.35 -17.09 1.50
N VAL A 209 -12.17 -16.21 0.92
CA VAL A 209 -13.43 -16.60 0.27
C VAL A 209 -13.15 -17.59 -0.84
N MET A 210 -12.14 -17.33 -1.68
CA MET A 210 -11.75 -18.28 -2.73
C MET A 210 -11.21 -19.60 -2.18
N ALA A 211 -10.49 -19.57 -1.05
CA ALA A 211 -10.05 -20.80 -0.39
C ALA A 211 -11.26 -21.64 0.07
N VAL A 212 -12.27 -21.02 0.68
CA VAL A 212 -13.51 -21.70 1.11
C VAL A 212 -14.26 -22.30 -0.09
N VAL A 213 -14.40 -21.53 -1.17
CA VAL A 213 -15.02 -22.01 -2.42
C VAL A 213 -14.27 -23.23 -2.96
N LEU A 214 -12.94 -23.19 -3.01
CA LEU A 214 -12.14 -24.34 -3.43
C LEU A 214 -12.32 -25.55 -2.52
N PHE A 215 -12.33 -25.35 -1.19
CA PHE A 215 -12.60 -26.42 -0.24
C PHE A 215 -13.96 -27.08 -0.47
N ALA A 216 -15.00 -26.30 -0.79
CA ALA A 216 -16.32 -26.83 -1.14
C ALA A 216 -16.29 -27.66 -2.44
N ILE A 217 -15.51 -27.23 -3.44
CA ILE A 217 -15.37 -27.90 -4.74
C ILE A 217 -14.46 -29.15 -4.67
N LEU A 218 -13.65 -29.32 -3.63
CA LEU A 218 -12.80 -30.52 -3.48
C LEU A 218 -13.61 -31.83 -3.46
N LYS A 219 -14.77 -31.84 -2.79
CA LYS A 219 -15.62 -33.03 -2.69
C LYS A 219 -16.14 -33.51 -4.07
N PRO A 220 -16.81 -32.66 -4.89
CA PRO A 220 -17.24 -33.07 -6.22
C PRO A 220 -16.08 -33.35 -7.16
N LEU A 221 -14.96 -32.62 -7.06
CA LEU A 221 -13.78 -32.85 -7.88
C LEU A 221 -13.15 -34.24 -7.63
N LYS A 222 -13.01 -34.64 -6.36
CA LYS A 222 -12.51 -35.98 -6.00
C LYS A 222 -13.43 -37.08 -6.52
N LYS A 223 -14.75 -36.87 -6.48
CA LYS A 223 -15.74 -37.82 -7.02
C LYS A 223 -15.66 -37.93 -8.55
N ALA A 224 -15.31 -36.85 -9.25
CA ALA A 224 -15.15 -36.82 -10.70
C ALA A 224 -13.84 -37.44 -11.22
N MET A 225 -12.87 -37.74 -10.33
CA MET A 225 -11.63 -38.47 -10.65
C MET A 225 -11.55 -39.81 -9.87
N PRO A 226 -12.34 -40.84 -10.25
CA PRO A 226 -12.18 -42.18 -9.68
C PRO A 226 -10.93 -42.82 -10.30
N GLY A 227 -9.78 -42.69 -9.64
CA GLY A 227 -8.51 -43.28 -10.11
C GLY A 227 -7.23 -42.58 -9.62
N VAL A 228 -7.35 -41.54 -8.78
CA VAL A 228 -6.23 -40.88 -8.10
C VAL A 228 -6.59 -40.61 -6.64
#